data_AF-A0A0A3J6B6-F1
#
_entry.id   AF-A0A0A3J6B6-F1
#
_cell.length_a   1.000
_cell.length_b   1.000
_cell.length_c   1.000
_cell.angle_alpha   90.00
_cell.angle_beta   90.00
_cell.angle_gamma   90.00
#
_symmetry.space_group_name_H-M   'P 1'
#
loop_
_entity.id
_entity.type
_entity.pdbx_description
1 polymer ?
#
loop_
_entity_poly.entity_id
_entity_poly.type
_entity_poly.pdbx_seq_one_letter_code
_entity_poly.pdbx_strand_id
1 'polypeptide(L)'
;MKLSNMNNESGISLIEVVASVVILTIILLGFFGMFLQSAKTTQTSEEIVDATYIAQKNMEELYLQTKNGVYSINNYEDAISNLGYTKIDDYYTKTIDSKNYIKLTVQTPVNGYNHLTRVVIYVIEVNESKEVIKAQMENTLQWRE
;
A
#
# COMPACT_ATOMS: atom_id res chain seq x y z
N MET A 1 -41.67 -65.17 31.73
CA MET A 1 -41.55 -63.90 32.47
C MET A 1 -40.58 -63.02 31.69
N LYS A 2 -41.08 -62.01 30.95
CA LYS A 2 -40.26 -61.11 30.11
C LYS A 2 -40.10 -59.81 30.90
N LEU A 3 -38.89 -59.53 31.36
CA LEU A 3 -38.53 -58.21 31.91
C LEU A 3 -38.28 -57.28 30.72
N SER A 4 -39.16 -56.30 30.53
CA SER A 4 -38.94 -55.25 29.54
C SER A 4 -37.88 -54.28 30.04
N ASN A 5 -36.76 -54.19 29.33
CA ASN A 5 -35.79 -53.11 29.52
C ASN A 5 -36.48 -51.78 29.19
N MET A 6 -36.76 -50.97 30.22
CA MET A 6 -37.10 -49.57 30.04
C MET A 6 -35.82 -48.84 29.63
N ASN A 7 -35.69 -48.53 28.34
CA ASN A 7 -34.64 -47.65 27.85
C ASN A 7 -34.85 -46.26 28.45
N ASN A 8 -33.93 -45.84 29.31
CA ASN A 8 -33.89 -44.51 29.89
C ASN A 8 -33.32 -43.54 28.84
N GLU A 9 -34.18 -43.08 27.93
CA GLU A 9 -33.87 -42.01 26.98
C GLU A 9 -33.81 -40.69 27.75
N SER A 10 -32.65 -40.39 28.34
CA SER A 10 -32.36 -39.10 28.96
C SER A 10 -32.43 -38.02 27.88
N GLY A 11 -33.60 -37.40 27.72
CA GLY A 11 -33.78 -36.27 26.79
C GLY A 11 -32.81 -35.14 27.15
N ILE A 12 -32.26 -34.48 26.12
CA ILE A 12 -31.43 -33.28 26.27
C ILE A 12 -32.16 -32.28 27.17
N SER A 13 -31.47 -31.80 28.20
CA SER A 13 -32.03 -30.79 29.09
C SER A 13 -31.99 -29.42 28.42
N LEU A 14 -33.00 -28.57 28.67
CA LEU A 14 -33.06 -27.20 28.14
C LEU A 14 -31.77 -26.41 28.48
N ILE A 15 -31.19 -26.65 29.66
CA ILE A 15 -29.95 -25.99 30.08
C ILE A 15 -28.75 -26.37 29.20
N GLU A 16 -28.69 -27.61 28.72
CA GLU A 16 -27.60 -28.09 27.86
C GLU A 16 -27.69 -27.46 26.47
N VAL A 17 -28.91 -27.27 25.94
CA VAL A 17 -29.14 -26.56 24.68
C VAL A 17 -28.70 -25.11 24.80
N VAL A 18 -29.12 -24.42 25.87
CA VAL A 18 -28.75 -23.02 26.11
C VAL A 18 -27.25 -22.88 26.26
N ALA A 19 -26.60 -23.74 27.06
CA ALA A 19 -25.15 -23.74 27.23
C ALA A 19 -24.42 -23.96 25.90
N SER A 20 -24.90 -24.87 25.05
CA SER A 20 -24.33 -25.14 23.73
C SER A 20 -24.44 -23.93 22.79
N VAL A 21 -25.59 -23.26 22.77
CA VAL A 21 -25.81 -22.03 21.96
C VAL A 21 -24.91 -20.89 22.45
N VAL A 22 -24.75 -20.73 23.77
CA VAL A 22 -23.87 -19.71 24.35
C VAL A 22 -22.41 -19.96 23.94
N ILE A 23 -21.93 -21.20 24.10
CA ILE A 23 -20.56 -21.58 23.71
C ILE A 23 -20.35 -21.34 22.21
N LEU A 24 -21.30 -21.76 21.37
CA LEU A 24 -21.26 -21.54 19.93
C LEU A 24 -21.18 -20.04 19.58
N THR A 25 -21.97 -19.21 20.26
CA THR A 25 -21.98 -17.76 20.03
C THR A 25 -20.63 -17.13 20.36
N ILE A 26 -20.01 -17.53 21.49
CA ILE A 26 -18.67 -17.06 21.87
C ILE A 26 -17.64 -17.41 20.79
N ILE A 27 -17.69 -18.64 20.28
CA ILE A 27 -16.81 -19.10 19.21
C ILE A 27 -17.01 -18.27 17.93
N LEU A 28 -18.26 -18.04 17.52
CA LEU A 28 -18.59 -17.27 16.32
C LEU A 28 -18.13 -15.80 16.43
N LEU A 29 -18.31 -15.17 17.59
CA LEU A 29 -17.83 -13.81 17.84
C LEU A 29 -16.30 -13.72 17.75
N GLY A 30 -15.59 -14.75 18.22
CA GLY A 30 -14.14 -14.86 18.06
C GLY A 30 -13.71 -14.83 16.58
N PHE A 31 -14.37 -15.60 15.72
CA PHE A 31 -14.08 -15.61 14.28
C PHE A 31 -14.53 -14.33 13.57
N PHE A 32 -15.57 -13.67 14.03
CA PHE A 32 -16.07 -12.43 13.42
C PHE A 32 -15.01 -11.33 13.39
N GLY A 33 -14.25 -11.18 14.49
CA GLY A 33 -13.13 -10.23 14.54
C GLY A 33 -12.05 -10.54 13.50
N MET A 34 -11.73 -11.82 13.29
CA MET A 34 -10.77 -12.26 12.27
C MET A 34 -11.26 -11.94 10.85
N PHE A 35 -12.56 -12.13 10.56
CA PHE A 35 -13.11 -11.79 9.24
C PHE A 35 -13.06 -10.28 8.94
N LEU A 36 -13.43 -9.45 9.93
CA LEU A 36 -13.33 -8.00 9.78
C LEU A 36 -11.89 -7.54 9.57
N GLN A 37 -10.94 -8.12 10.32
CA GLN A 37 -9.54 -7.80 10.15
C GLN A 37 -9.02 -8.26 8.79
N SER A 38 -9.40 -9.46 8.34
CA SER A 38 -9.03 -10.00 7.03
C SER A 38 -9.49 -9.08 5.90
N ALA A 39 -10.75 -8.64 5.92
CA ALA A 39 -11.28 -7.72 4.92
C ALA A 39 -10.48 -6.41 4.84
N LYS A 40 -10.15 -5.80 5.99
CA LYS A 40 -9.31 -4.60 6.05
C LYS A 40 -7.89 -4.82 5.54
N THR A 41 -7.28 -5.95 5.91
CA THR A 41 -5.94 -6.33 5.45
C THR A 41 -5.90 -6.55 3.94
N THR A 42 -6.92 -7.19 3.37
CA THR A 42 -7.04 -7.39 1.92
C THR A 42 -7.13 -6.05 1.19
N GLN A 43 -8.02 -5.16 1.63
CA GLN A 43 -8.13 -3.82 1.04
C GLN A 43 -6.81 -3.03 1.14
N THR A 44 -6.18 -3.03 2.32
CA THR A 44 -4.90 -2.33 2.50
C THR A 44 -3.80 -2.92 1.61
N SER A 45 -3.79 -4.24 1.42
CA SER A 45 -2.83 -4.91 0.54
C SER A 45 -3.02 -4.49 -0.92
N GLU A 46 -4.25 -4.40 -1.40
CA GLU A 46 -4.59 -3.94 -2.75
C GLU A 46 -4.11 -2.51 -2.97
N GLU A 47 -4.40 -1.60 -2.05
CA GLU A 47 -3.94 -0.20 -2.11
C GLU A 47 -2.41 -0.07 -2.14
N ILE A 48 -1.68 -0.90 -1.38
CA ILE A 48 -0.20 -0.91 -1.38
C ILE A 48 0.35 -1.42 -2.72
N VAL A 49 -0.26 -2.47 -3.29
CA VAL A 49 0.16 -3.02 -4.59
C VAL A 49 -0.04 -1.98 -5.68
N ASP A 50 -1.19 -1.31 -5.72
CA ASP A 50 -1.49 -0.25 -6.69
C ASP A 50 -0.53 0.94 -6.54
N ALA A 51 -0.30 1.40 -5.30
CA ALA A 51 0.66 2.47 -5.02
C ALA A 51 2.09 2.09 -5.44
N THR A 52 2.48 0.83 -5.24
CA THR A 52 3.80 0.33 -5.67
C THR A 52 3.92 0.32 -7.19
N TYR A 53 2.87 -0.12 -7.90
CA TYR A 53 2.83 -0.08 -9.36
C TYR A 53 2.95 1.36 -9.90
N ILE A 54 2.25 2.31 -9.27
CA ILE A 54 2.35 3.74 -9.62
C ILE A 54 3.77 4.25 -9.40
N ALA A 55 4.39 3.94 -8.26
CA ALA A 55 5.76 4.34 -7.96
C ALA A 55 6.74 3.77 -9.00
N GLN A 56 6.60 2.49 -9.34
CA GLN A 56 7.44 1.80 -10.32
C GLN A 56 7.31 2.42 -11.69
N LYS A 57 6.08 2.63 -12.16
CA LYS A 57 5.82 3.25 -13.45
C LYS A 57 6.50 4.62 -13.57
N ASN A 58 6.38 5.47 -12.54
CA ASN A 58 6.99 6.80 -12.56
C ASN A 58 8.53 6.74 -12.49
N MET A 59 9.08 5.76 -11.76
CA MET A 59 10.52 5.52 -11.74
C MET A 59 11.03 5.09 -13.11
N GLU A 60 10.31 4.21 -13.79
CA GLU A 60 10.63 3.77 -15.15
C GLU A 60 10.51 4.91 -16.16
N GLU A 61 9.47 5.74 -16.06
CA GLU A 61 9.31 6.94 -16.90
C GLU A 61 10.50 7.90 -16.76
N LEU A 62 10.98 8.15 -15.53
CA LEU A 62 12.18 8.97 -15.28
C LEU A 62 13.44 8.32 -15.84
N TYR A 63 13.61 7.01 -15.64
CA TYR A 63 14.74 6.27 -16.19
C TYR A 63 14.76 6.29 -17.72
N LEU A 64 13.60 6.23 -18.38
CA LEU A 64 13.50 6.36 -19.83
C LEU A 64 13.95 7.74 -20.31
N GLN A 65 13.70 8.81 -19.56
CA GLN A 65 14.21 10.15 -19.91
C GLN A 65 15.74 10.20 -19.93
N THR A 66 16.39 9.49 -19.01
CA THR A 66 17.86 9.44 -18.97
C THR A 66 18.43 8.61 -20.11
N LYS A 67 17.74 7.55 -20.54
CA LYS A 67 18.14 6.67 -21.65
C LYS A 67 17.91 7.26 -23.03
N ASN A 68 16.81 7.98 -23.23
CA ASN A 68 16.52 8.64 -24.50
C ASN A 68 17.58 9.68 -24.85
N GLY A 69 18.31 10.18 -23.85
CA GLY A 69 19.44 11.05 -24.07
C GLY A 69 19.01 12.39 -24.67
N VAL A 70 17.82 12.87 -24.33
CA VAL A 70 17.38 14.23 -24.64
C VAL A 70 17.88 15.19 -23.55
N TYR A 71 17.97 14.69 -22.31
CA TYR A 71 18.31 15.47 -21.13
C TYR A 71 19.69 15.08 -20.57
N SER A 72 20.39 16.08 -20.04
CA SER A 72 21.64 16.00 -19.31
C SER A 72 21.43 16.41 -17.85
N ILE A 73 22.49 16.33 -17.05
CA ILE A 73 22.43 16.81 -15.67
C ILE A 73 22.09 18.30 -15.58
N ASN A 74 22.39 19.11 -16.60
CA ASN A 74 22.15 20.55 -16.53
C ASN A 74 20.68 20.93 -16.79
N ASN A 75 19.86 20.00 -17.28
CA ASN A 75 18.45 20.25 -17.62
C ASN A 75 17.51 19.09 -17.18
N TYR A 76 17.91 18.31 -16.17
CA TYR A 76 17.08 17.21 -15.67
C TYR A 76 15.72 17.69 -15.12
N GLU A 77 15.64 18.93 -14.64
CA GLU A 77 14.39 19.54 -14.16
C GLU A 77 13.34 19.64 -15.29
N ASP A 78 13.78 19.86 -16.53
CA ASP A 78 12.90 19.86 -17.70
C ASP A 78 12.36 18.45 -17.97
N ALA A 79 13.19 17.42 -17.79
CA ALA A 79 12.75 16.03 -17.93
C ALA A 79 11.64 15.68 -16.94
N ILE A 80 11.80 16.12 -15.68
CA ILE A 80 10.81 15.93 -14.61
C ILE A 80 9.53 16.71 -14.92
N SER A 81 9.65 17.96 -15.32
CA SER A 81 8.49 18.82 -15.66
C SER A 81 7.70 18.27 -16.85
N ASN A 82 8.38 17.73 -17.88
CA ASN A 82 7.74 17.08 -19.03
C ASN A 82 6.94 15.82 -18.67
N LEU A 83 7.28 15.16 -17.56
CA LEU A 83 6.49 14.03 -17.02
C LEU A 83 5.26 14.48 -16.22
N GLY A 84 4.98 15.79 -16.17
CA GLY A 84 3.83 16.38 -15.50
C GLY A 84 4.03 16.67 -14.02
N TYR A 85 5.29 16.72 -13.56
CA TYR A 85 5.60 17.11 -12.19
C TYR A 85 5.68 18.64 -12.05
N THR A 86 5.24 19.13 -10.89
CA THR A 86 5.35 20.54 -10.49
C THR A 86 6.35 20.67 -9.36
N LYS A 87 7.31 21.59 -9.47
CA LYS A 87 8.29 21.84 -8.40
C LYS A 87 7.66 22.63 -7.25
N ILE A 88 7.85 22.15 -6.02
CA ILE A 88 7.46 22.80 -4.77
C ILE A 88 8.69 22.78 -3.86
N ASP A 89 9.30 23.95 -3.67
CA ASP A 89 10.55 24.13 -2.92
C ASP A 89 11.65 23.13 -3.38
N ASP A 90 11.96 22.14 -2.53
CA ASP A 90 13.02 21.15 -2.72
C ASP A 90 12.54 19.80 -3.29
N TYR A 91 11.26 19.70 -3.65
CA TYR A 91 10.67 18.47 -4.20
C TYR A 91 9.73 18.74 -5.36
N TYR A 92 9.28 17.68 -5.99
CA TYR A 92 8.38 17.70 -7.13
C TYR A 92 7.11 16.94 -6.79
N THR A 93 5.96 17.41 -7.27
CA THR A 93 4.67 16.74 -7.05
C THR A 93 3.93 16.46 -8.33
N LYS A 94 3.17 15.37 -8.33
CA LYS A 94 2.26 15.01 -9.43
C LYS A 94 0.98 14.47 -8.84
N THR A 95 -0.14 15.12 -9.09
CA THR A 95 -1.46 14.67 -8.63
C THR A 95 -1.88 13.43 -9.39
N ILE A 96 -2.36 12.41 -8.67
CA ILE A 96 -2.98 11.21 -9.27
C ILE A 96 -4.49 11.40 -9.26
N ASP A 97 -5.04 11.75 -8.10
CA ASP A 97 -6.47 12.02 -7.89
C ASP A 97 -6.68 12.99 -6.71
N SER A 98 -7.93 13.15 -6.25
CA SER A 98 -8.28 14.07 -5.16
C SER A 98 -7.64 13.77 -3.80
N LYS A 99 -7.18 12.54 -3.58
CA LYS A 99 -6.63 12.05 -2.31
C LYS A 99 -5.20 11.54 -2.46
N ASN A 100 -4.77 11.19 -3.67
CA ASN A 100 -3.46 10.61 -3.91
C ASN A 100 -2.58 11.53 -4.75
N TYR A 101 -1.33 11.69 -4.33
CA TYR A 101 -0.32 12.40 -5.09
C TYR A 101 1.05 11.74 -4.94
N ILE A 102 1.92 12.05 -5.90
CA ILE A 102 3.31 11.59 -5.92
C ILE A 102 4.19 12.72 -5.44
N LYS A 103 5.12 12.41 -4.54
CA LYS A 103 6.24 13.27 -4.16
C LYS A 103 7.54 12.67 -4.68
N LEU A 104 8.27 13.44 -5.47
CA LEU A 104 9.58 13.08 -6.00
C LEU A 104 10.63 14.00 -5.38
N THR A 105 11.64 13.42 -4.73
CA THR A 105 12.80 14.16 -4.23
C THR A 105 14.02 13.79 -5.04
N VAL A 106 14.85 14.79 -5.32
CA VAL A 106 16.03 14.64 -6.17
C VAL A 106 17.24 15.16 -5.41
N GLN A 107 18.29 14.34 -5.30
CA GLN A 107 19.54 14.69 -4.60
C GLN A 107 20.71 14.61 -5.58
N THR A 108 21.42 15.72 -5.74
CA THR A 108 22.61 15.86 -6.62
C THR A 108 23.64 16.80 -5.98
N PRO A 109 24.96 16.57 -6.14
CA PRO A 109 25.59 15.38 -6.73
C PRO A 109 25.64 14.19 -5.75
N VAL A 110 25.64 12.96 -6.28
CA VAL A 110 25.81 11.74 -5.46
C VAL A 110 27.28 11.35 -5.43
N ASN A 111 27.89 11.30 -4.24
CA ASN A 111 29.28 10.86 -4.01
C ASN A 111 30.33 11.58 -4.87
N GLY A 112 30.09 12.86 -5.23
CA GLY A 112 31.01 13.65 -6.05
C GLY A 112 30.90 13.40 -7.57
N TYR A 113 29.97 12.56 -8.01
CA TYR A 113 29.67 12.38 -9.43
C TYR A 113 28.54 13.32 -9.84
N ASN A 114 28.88 14.33 -10.64
CA ASN A 114 27.91 15.35 -11.06
C ASN A 114 26.80 14.75 -11.93
N HIS A 115 27.07 13.74 -12.75
CA HIS A 115 26.08 13.13 -13.62
C HIS A 115 25.18 12.08 -12.94
N LEU A 116 25.36 11.82 -11.64
CA LEU A 116 24.53 10.88 -10.87
C LEU A 116 23.57 11.63 -9.97
N THR A 117 22.33 11.16 -9.97
CA THR A 117 21.27 11.77 -9.18
C THR A 117 20.47 10.69 -8.47
N ARG A 118 20.31 10.83 -7.15
CA ARG A 118 19.46 9.95 -6.35
C ARG A 118 18.04 10.48 -6.40
N VAL A 119 17.11 9.64 -6.82
CA VAL A 119 15.69 9.93 -6.89
C VAL A 119 14.92 9.06 -5.90
N VAL A 120 14.00 9.67 -5.17
CA VAL A 120 13.08 8.94 -4.29
C VAL A 120 11.66 9.37 -4.64
N ILE A 121 10.82 8.40 -4.96
CA ILE A 121 9.40 8.57 -5.25
C ILE A 121 8.61 8.05 -4.08
N TYR A 122 7.68 8.87 -3.58
CA TYR A 122 6.70 8.53 -2.58
C TYR A 122 5.30 8.64 -3.20
N VAL A 123 4.48 7.62 -2.99
CA VAL A 123 3.03 7.69 -3.29
C VAL A 123 2.31 7.93 -1.97
N ILE A 124 1.64 9.07 -1.89
CA ILE A 124 1.05 9.60 -0.66
C ILE A 124 -0.47 9.67 -0.82
N GLU A 125 -1.17 9.09 0.14
CA GLU A 125 -2.61 9.27 0.34
C GLU A 125 -2.85 10.34 1.43
N VAL A 126 -3.75 11.27 1.18
CA VAL A 126 -4.21 12.27 2.15
C VAL A 126 -5.53 11.82 2.77
N ASN A 127 -5.50 11.52 4.07
CA ASN A 127 -6.67 11.14 4.85
C ASN A 127 -6.88 12.15 5.99
N GLU A 128 -7.98 12.91 5.94
CA GLU A 128 -8.33 13.90 6.97
C GLU A 128 -7.18 14.86 7.34
N SER A 129 -6.44 15.34 6.33
CA SER A 129 -5.25 16.20 6.46
C SER A 129 -3.99 15.50 7.00
N LYS A 130 -4.00 14.17 7.12
CA LYS A 130 -2.80 13.36 7.39
C LYS A 130 -2.31 12.73 6.11
N GLU A 131 -1.00 12.83 5.89
CA GLU A 131 -0.33 12.18 4.78
C GLU A 131 0.15 10.79 5.20
N VAL A 132 -0.23 9.78 4.43
CA VAL A 132 0.17 8.39 4.62
C VAL A 132 0.93 7.93 3.39
N ILE A 133 2.18 7.51 3.59
CA ILE A 133 2.99 6.92 2.52
C ILE A 133 2.47 5.50 2.27
N LYS A 134 1.96 5.25 1.06
CA LYS A 134 1.50 3.92 0.62
C LYS A 134 2.60 3.12 -0.04
N ALA A 135 3.49 3.79 -0.76
CA ALA A 135 4.65 3.17 -1.40
C ALA A 135 5.84 4.14 -1.49
N GLN A 136 7.04 3.59 -1.51
CA GLN A 136 8.28 4.32 -1.72
C GLN A 136 9.20 3.53 -2.65
N MET A 137 9.82 4.20 -3.63
CA MET A 137 10.87 3.63 -4.47
C MET A 137 12.04 4.58 -4.58
N GLU A 138 13.24 4.01 -4.60
CA GLU A 138 14.48 4.75 -4.67
C GLU A 138 15.36 4.19 -5.78
N ASN A 139 16.01 5.09 -6.53
CA ASN A 139 16.99 4.70 -7.55
C ASN A 139 18.07 5.78 -7.72
N THR A 140 19.19 5.40 -8.33
CA THR A 140 20.21 6.34 -8.82
C THR A 140 20.15 6.39 -10.34
N LEU A 141 19.90 7.58 -10.88
CA LEU A 141 19.85 7.83 -12.31
C LEU A 141 21.18 8.42 -12.78
N GLN A 142 21.64 7.94 -13.93
CA GLN A 142 22.78 8.49 -14.64
C GLN A 142 22.28 9.35 -15.80
N TRP A 143 22.57 10.64 -15.75
CA TRP A 143 22.28 11.58 -16.82
C TRP A 143 23.45 11.67 -17.80
N ARG A 144 23.19 12.20 -18.99
CA ARG A 144 24.28 12.59 -19.89
C ARG A 144 25.03 13.78 -19.27
N GLU A 145 26.34 13.83 -19.53
CA GLU A 145 27.18 15.01 -19.25
C GLU A 145 26.91 16.15 -20.24
#